data_AF-A0A0L0FQF4-F1
#
_entry.id   AF-A0A0L0FQF4-F1
#
_cell.length_a   1.000
_cell.length_b   1.000
_cell.length_c   1.000
_cell.angle_alpha   90.00
_cell.angle_beta   90.00
_cell.angle_gamma   90.00
#
_symmetry.space_group_name_H-M   'P 1'
#
loop_
_entity.id
_entity.type
_entity.pdbx_description
1 polymer ?
#
loop_
_entity_poly.entity_id
_entity_poly.type
_entity_poly.pdbx_seq_one_letter_code
_entity_poly.pdbx_strand_id
1 'polypeptide(L)'
;MVTKEKIRLTKDAPSKSGMLWNTAGLESANWIIEFEFAVDGESSRLYGDGFVFWLTKDFAKEGNVFGAADKFTGLAIFFDTYNNHQGEHNHAHPYISAMMNDGSKSYDHDADGTHTEMAGCQANFRAKKHPTRARLSYLDHTLSLDLDYLGRNEYQRCFSEPQVQIPTGYHIGFSAVTGALHDNHDILSVITKIISVTNPPRQDDIADRHNVKPATARTIEDRPHVASKPVQSTTSKVMWTGFEVGLFVQIGAVIKYLMYKIVFILVIGLSVLGGLIYYARMKNNEKMMKRF
;
A
#
# COMPACT_ATOMS: atom_id res chain seq x y z
N MET A 1 -5.41 -22.00 5.68
CA MET A 1 -6.34 -22.77 6.55
C MET A 1 -7.60 -23.07 5.77
N VAL A 2 -8.14 -24.28 5.85
CA VAL A 2 -9.36 -24.67 5.12
C VAL A 2 -10.45 -24.99 6.14
N THR A 3 -11.63 -24.40 5.98
CA THR A 3 -12.84 -24.74 6.74
C THR A 3 -13.96 -25.10 5.76
N LYS A 4 -15.17 -25.38 6.27
CA LYS A 4 -16.34 -25.67 5.40
C LYS A 4 -16.86 -24.42 4.68
N GLU A 5 -16.54 -23.24 5.21
CA GLU A 5 -17.07 -21.95 4.78
C GLU A 5 -16.08 -21.16 3.93
N LYS A 6 -14.77 -21.40 4.08
CA LYS A 6 -13.72 -20.63 3.41
C LYS A 6 -12.36 -21.31 3.34
N ILE A 7 -11.55 -20.82 2.43
CA ILE A 7 -10.11 -21.05 2.36
C ILE A 7 -9.40 -19.74 2.70
N ARG A 8 -8.63 -19.76 3.79
CA ARG A 8 -7.75 -18.66 4.20
C ARG A 8 -6.36 -18.83 3.59
N LEU A 9 -5.99 -17.95 2.68
CA LEU A 9 -4.67 -17.90 2.03
C LEU A 9 -3.61 -17.45 3.04
N THR A 10 -3.83 -16.30 3.67
CA THR A 10 -2.98 -15.78 4.76
C THR A 10 -3.84 -15.34 5.93
N LYS A 11 -3.24 -15.34 7.12
CA LYS A 11 -3.88 -14.85 8.34
C LYS A 11 -3.30 -13.48 8.70
N ASP A 12 -4.01 -12.75 9.56
CA ASP A 12 -3.61 -11.48 10.17
C ASP A 12 -2.40 -11.67 11.11
N ALA A 13 -1.25 -11.97 10.52
CA ALA A 13 0.03 -12.19 11.17
C ALA A 13 1.15 -11.95 10.15
N PRO A 14 2.33 -11.49 10.59
CA PRO A 14 3.42 -11.17 9.68
C PRO A 14 4.00 -12.41 8.99
N SER A 15 4.56 -12.18 7.81
CA SER A 15 5.34 -13.17 7.04
C SER A 15 4.59 -14.49 6.83
N LYS A 16 3.39 -14.38 6.24
CA LYS A 16 2.61 -15.53 5.75
C LYS A 16 2.48 -15.44 4.24
N SER A 17 2.51 -16.60 3.61
CA SER A 17 2.23 -16.79 2.18
C SER A 17 1.28 -17.98 2.06
N GLY A 18 0.39 -17.93 1.08
CA GLY A 18 -0.50 -19.04 0.77
C GLY A 18 -1.08 -18.92 -0.62
N MET A 19 -1.39 -20.09 -1.20
CA MET A 19 -1.95 -20.19 -2.55
C MET A 19 -3.00 -21.29 -2.64
N LEU A 20 -3.91 -21.09 -3.60
CA LEU A 20 -4.96 -22.02 -3.98
C LEU A 20 -4.94 -22.09 -5.51
N TRP A 21 -4.86 -23.30 -6.08
CA TRP A 21 -4.75 -23.46 -7.53
C TRP A 21 -5.66 -24.57 -8.03
N ASN A 22 -6.34 -24.32 -9.15
CA ASN A 22 -7.08 -25.34 -9.86
C ASN A 22 -6.11 -26.25 -10.62
N THR A 23 -6.23 -27.56 -10.42
CA THR A 23 -5.37 -28.55 -11.10
C THR A 23 -5.74 -28.74 -12.56
N ALA A 24 -6.99 -28.45 -12.95
CA ALA A 24 -7.44 -28.49 -14.34
C ALA A 24 -7.25 -27.12 -15.03
N GLY A 25 -6.89 -27.17 -16.32
CA GLY A 25 -6.86 -25.98 -17.18
C GLY A 25 -8.27 -25.54 -17.57
N LEU A 26 -8.42 -24.24 -17.83
CA LEU A 26 -9.65 -23.66 -18.36
C LEU A 26 -9.63 -23.72 -19.89
N GLU A 27 -10.34 -24.71 -20.44
CA GLU A 27 -10.31 -25.02 -21.89
C GLU A 27 -11.26 -24.16 -22.74
N SER A 28 -12.18 -23.42 -22.11
CA SER A 28 -13.13 -22.57 -22.85
C SER A 28 -12.51 -21.24 -23.22
N ALA A 29 -12.80 -20.77 -24.45
CA ALA A 29 -12.46 -19.43 -24.89
C ALA A 29 -13.41 -18.33 -24.38
N ASN A 30 -14.60 -18.70 -23.89
CA ASN A 30 -15.56 -17.77 -23.33
C ASN A 30 -16.01 -18.26 -21.96
N TRP A 31 -15.89 -17.42 -20.94
CA TRP A 31 -16.14 -17.81 -19.57
C TRP A 31 -16.51 -16.63 -18.68
N ILE A 32 -17.16 -16.95 -17.58
CA ILE A 32 -17.41 -16.06 -16.46
C ILE A 32 -16.93 -16.79 -15.20
N ILE A 33 -16.01 -16.17 -14.46
CA ILE A 33 -15.54 -16.65 -13.16
C ILE A 33 -16.08 -15.69 -12.10
N GLU A 34 -16.94 -16.21 -11.25
CA GLU A 34 -17.46 -15.51 -10.08
C GLU A 34 -16.75 -16.02 -8.84
N PHE A 35 -16.21 -15.12 -8.03
CA PHE A 35 -15.62 -15.50 -6.76
C PHE A 35 -16.03 -14.55 -5.64
N GLU A 36 -16.19 -15.12 -4.46
CA GLU A 36 -16.51 -14.40 -3.24
C GLU A 36 -15.30 -14.42 -2.31
N PHE A 37 -14.94 -13.26 -1.77
CA PHE A 37 -13.78 -13.11 -0.93
C PHE A 37 -14.02 -12.12 0.22
N ALA A 38 -13.18 -12.21 1.25
CA ALA A 38 -13.14 -11.26 2.35
C ALA A 38 -11.68 -10.93 2.68
N VAL A 39 -11.42 -9.63 2.87
CA VAL A 39 -10.15 -9.12 3.38
C VAL A 39 -10.43 -8.32 4.64
N ASP A 40 -9.88 -8.75 5.77
CA ASP A 40 -10.06 -8.12 7.07
C ASP A 40 -8.83 -8.26 7.95
N GLY A 41 -8.71 -7.41 8.97
CA GLY A 41 -7.64 -7.45 9.94
C GLY A 41 -7.94 -6.50 11.10
N GLU A 42 -7.23 -6.67 12.21
CA GLU A 42 -7.47 -5.88 13.43
C GLU A 42 -7.13 -4.40 13.25
N SER A 43 -6.10 -4.11 12.45
CA SER A 43 -5.64 -2.74 12.20
C SER A 43 -6.56 -1.99 11.22
N SER A 44 -6.91 -0.76 11.57
CA SER A 44 -7.68 0.14 10.70
C SER A 44 -6.80 1.09 9.87
N ARG A 45 -5.49 1.15 10.14
CA ARG A 45 -4.58 2.14 9.55
C ARG A 45 -3.40 1.54 8.79
N LEU A 46 -2.83 0.46 9.32
CA LEU A 46 -1.65 -0.21 8.78
C LEU A 46 -2.01 -1.66 8.49
N TYR A 47 -2.18 -2.00 7.23
CA TYR A 47 -2.65 -3.30 6.75
C TYR A 47 -2.08 -3.56 5.36
N GLY A 48 -2.02 -4.81 4.94
CA GLY A 48 -1.41 -5.19 3.67
C GLY A 48 -1.17 -6.69 3.51
N ASP A 49 -0.71 -7.15 2.36
CA ASP A 49 -0.54 -6.34 1.14
C ASP A 49 -1.75 -6.51 0.21
N GLY A 50 -2.37 -7.69 0.21
CA GLY A 50 -3.52 -8.00 -0.62
C GLY A 50 -3.49 -9.45 -1.10
N PHE A 51 -4.28 -9.73 -2.12
CA PHE A 51 -4.27 -11.03 -2.79
C PHE A 51 -4.36 -10.86 -4.30
N VAL A 52 -4.08 -11.93 -5.04
CA VAL A 52 -4.08 -11.93 -6.50
C VAL A 52 -4.91 -13.08 -7.00
N PHE A 53 -5.76 -12.80 -7.99
CA PHE A 53 -6.36 -13.81 -8.85
C PHE A 53 -5.45 -14.06 -10.04
N TRP A 54 -5.26 -15.32 -10.39
CA TRP A 54 -4.39 -15.76 -11.47
C TRP A 54 -5.17 -16.56 -12.51
N LEU A 55 -4.84 -16.34 -13.77
CA LEU A 55 -5.14 -17.25 -14.87
C LEU A 55 -3.86 -17.42 -15.69
N THR A 56 -3.07 -18.45 -15.39
CA THR A 56 -1.69 -18.58 -15.88
C THR A 56 -1.39 -19.94 -16.49
N LYS A 57 -0.41 -19.97 -17.38
CA LYS A 57 0.10 -21.21 -18.00
C LYS A 57 0.72 -22.15 -16.97
N ASP A 58 1.57 -21.62 -16.09
CA ASP A 58 2.25 -22.43 -15.09
C ASP A 58 1.36 -22.70 -13.88
N PHE A 59 1.49 -23.89 -13.31
CA PHE A 59 0.77 -24.32 -12.13
C PHE A 59 1.54 -23.95 -10.84
N ALA A 60 0.90 -23.17 -9.96
CA ALA A 60 1.25 -22.98 -8.55
C ALA A 60 2.76 -22.79 -8.24
N LYS A 61 3.48 -22.00 -9.05
CA LYS A 61 4.88 -21.68 -8.77
C LYS A 61 4.97 -20.60 -7.69
N GLU A 62 5.69 -20.88 -6.61
CA GLU A 62 5.96 -19.91 -5.55
C GLU A 62 6.87 -18.78 -6.02
N GLY A 63 6.73 -17.61 -5.41
CA GLY A 63 7.60 -16.47 -5.67
C GLY A 63 7.23 -15.22 -4.89
N ASN A 64 7.81 -14.09 -5.31
CA ASN A 64 7.75 -12.84 -4.56
C ASN A 64 6.55 -11.96 -4.92
N VAL A 65 5.75 -12.33 -5.93
CA VAL A 65 4.59 -11.55 -6.37
C VAL A 65 3.36 -12.07 -5.63
N PHE A 66 3.06 -11.48 -4.47
CA PHE A 66 1.96 -11.92 -3.59
C PHE A 66 1.98 -13.44 -3.31
N GLY A 67 3.18 -14.01 -3.16
CA GLY A 67 3.40 -15.44 -2.90
C GLY A 67 3.53 -16.33 -4.14
N ALA A 68 3.29 -15.81 -5.34
CA ALA A 68 3.43 -16.53 -6.60
C ALA A 68 4.63 -16.03 -7.45
N ALA A 69 4.98 -16.81 -8.47
CA ALA A 69 6.12 -16.54 -9.34
C ALA A 69 5.99 -15.21 -10.10
N ASP A 70 7.10 -14.46 -10.13
CA ASP A 70 7.28 -13.35 -11.05
C ASP A 70 7.42 -13.85 -12.51
N LYS A 71 7.30 -12.95 -13.49
CA LYS A 71 7.43 -13.27 -14.92
C LYS A 71 6.51 -14.41 -15.35
N PHE A 72 5.28 -14.38 -14.86
CA PHE A 72 4.23 -15.32 -15.23
C PHE A 72 3.82 -15.14 -16.70
N THR A 73 3.26 -16.20 -17.29
CA THR A 73 2.58 -16.13 -18.60
C THR A 73 1.08 -16.25 -18.38
N GLY A 74 0.34 -15.17 -18.59
CA GLY A 74 -1.11 -15.09 -18.48
C GLY A 74 -1.63 -13.78 -17.90
N LEU A 75 -2.72 -13.89 -17.14
CA LEU A 75 -3.43 -12.77 -16.51
C LEU A 75 -3.26 -12.82 -14.99
N ALA A 76 -2.98 -11.67 -14.39
CA ALA A 76 -3.07 -11.43 -12.96
C ALA A 76 -4.01 -10.28 -12.67
N ILE A 77 -4.90 -10.44 -11.68
CA ILE A 77 -5.73 -9.37 -11.12
C ILE A 77 -5.32 -9.16 -9.67
N PHE A 78 -4.63 -8.06 -9.39
CA PHE A 78 -4.17 -7.69 -8.08
C PHE A 78 -5.28 -6.98 -7.32
N PHE A 79 -5.55 -7.42 -6.11
CA PHE A 79 -6.43 -6.77 -5.14
C PHE A 79 -5.54 -6.19 -4.05
N ASP A 80 -4.95 -5.04 -4.34
CA ASP A 80 -3.94 -4.40 -3.50
C ASP A 80 -4.60 -3.50 -2.45
N THR A 81 -4.23 -3.69 -1.19
CA THR A 81 -4.75 -2.92 -0.06
C THR A 81 -3.78 -1.87 0.45
N TYR A 82 -2.50 -1.98 0.13
CA TYR A 82 -1.47 -1.11 0.67
C TYR A 82 -0.84 -0.25 -0.40
N ASN A 83 -0.60 1.02 -0.08
CA ASN A 83 0.03 1.95 -1.00
C ASN A 83 1.54 1.95 -0.74
N ASN A 84 2.31 1.30 -1.62
CA ASN A 84 3.76 1.35 -1.53
C ASN A 84 4.33 2.62 -2.17
N HIS A 85 3.61 3.23 -3.11
CA HIS A 85 4.10 4.36 -3.90
C HIS A 85 3.57 5.76 -3.51
N GLN A 86 4.43 6.58 -2.91
CA GLN A 86 4.18 8.02 -2.75
C GLN A 86 4.74 8.82 -3.96
N GLY A 87 4.07 8.79 -5.12
CA GLY A 87 4.52 9.51 -6.32
C GLY A 87 3.44 9.74 -7.41
N GLU A 88 3.87 9.96 -8.66
CA GLU A 88 2.96 10.15 -9.80
C GLU A 88 2.15 8.86 -10.06
N HIS A 89 0.89 9.01 -10.47
CA HIS A 89 -0.10 7.91 -10.58
C HIS A 89 -0.56 7.28 -9.25
N ASN A 90 -0.40 7.98 -8.13
CA ASN A 90 -0.98 7.56 -6.86
C ASN A 90 -2.51 7.37 -6.97
N HIS A 91 -2.98 6.16 -6.72
CA HIS A 91 -4.39 5.83 -6.61
C HIS A 91 -4.76 5.62 -5.14
N ALA A 92 -6.02 5.91 -4.77
CA ALA A 92 -6.47 5.58 -3.43
C ALA A 92 -6.58 4.06 -3.30
N HIS A 93 -5.97 3.49 -2.26
CA HIS A 93 -6.08 2.07 -1.94
C HIS A 93 -7.29 1.82 -1.01
N PRO A 94 -7.94 0.66 -1.07
CA PRO A 94 -7.61 -0.48 -1.93
C PRO A 94 -7.85 -0.25 -3.43
N TYR A 95 -6.89 -0.71 -4.24
CA TYR A 95 -6.88 -0.58 -5.69
C TYR A 95 -6.84 -1.96 -6.34
N ILE A 96 -7.58 -2.12 -7.43
CA ILE A 96 -7.59 -3.35 -8.21
C ILE A 96 -6.94 -3.05 -9.56
N SER A 97 -5.91 -3.81 -9.91
CA SER A 97 -5.20 -3.67 -11.19
C SER A 97 -5.12 -5.01 -11.90
N ALA A 98 -5.14 -4.96 -13.22
CA ALA A 98 -5.00 -6.12 -14.10
C ALA A 98 -3.67 -6.01 -14.86
N MET A 99 -2.92 -7.11 -14.93
CA MET A 99 -1.69 -7.21 -15.69
C MET A 99 -1.74 -8.43 -16.61
N MET A 100 -1.42 -8.20 -17.87
CA MET A 100 -1.17 -9.26 -18.84
C MET A 100 0.33 -9.42 -19.02
N ASN A 101 0.83 -10.65 -18.99
CA ASN A 101 2.24 -10.94 -19.08
C ASN A 101 2.50 -12.16 -19.97
N ASP A 102 3.50 -12.09 -20.84
CA ASP A 102 3.94 -13.18 -21.70
C ASP A 102 5.15 -13.94 -21.12
N GLY A 103 5.57 -13.57 -19.91
CA GLY A 103 6.75 -14.09 -19.22
C GLY A 103 7.98 -13.18 -19.32
N SER A 104 7.88 -12.04 -19.99
CA SER A 104 8.98 -11.08 -20.11
C SER A 104 8.99 -10.00 -19.02
N LYS A 105 7.81 -9.59 -18.54
CA LYS A 105 7.66 -8.46 -17.62
C LYS A 105 7.76 -8.90 -16.16
N SER A 106 8.35 -8.05 -15.32
CA SER A 106 8.39 -8.23 -13.88
C SER A 106 7.32 -7.37 -13.22
N TYR A 107 6.73 -7.84 -12.12
CA TYR A 107 5.85 -7.02 -11.29
C TYR A 107 6.67 -6.14 -10.34
N ASP A 108 6.53 -4.82 -10.46
CA ASP A 108 7.20 -3.85 -9.58
C ASP A 108 6.34 -3.59 -8.33
N HIS A 109 6.70 -4.23 -7.22
CA HIS A 109 5.99 -4.07 -5.94
C HIS A 109 6.17 -2.67 -5.34
N ASP A 110 7.30 -2.00 -5.57
CA ASP A 110 7.59 -0.67 -5.01
C ASP A 110 6.79 0.44 -5.72
N ALA A 111 6.27 0.14 -6.91
CA ALA A 111 5.41 1.01 -7.72
C ALA A 111 3.99 0.45 -7.91
N ASP A 112 3.55 -0.49 -7.07
CA ASP A 112 2.21 -1.08 -7.09
C ASP A 112 1.79 -1.62 -8.50
N GLY A 113 2.77 -2.08 -9.29
CA GLY A 113 2.56 -2.60 -10.65
C GLY A 113 2.17 -1.55 -11.70
N THR A 114 2.23 -0.25 -11.38
CA THR A 114 1.75 0.85 -12.24
C THR A 114 2.32 0.82 -13.67
N HIS A 115 3.57 0.39 -13.84
CA HIS A 115 4.24 0.34 -15.14
C HIS A 115 3.70 -0.73 -16.08
N THR A 116 3.11 -1.79 -15.52
CA THR A 116 2.60 -2.96 -16.25
C THR A 116 1.09 -3.14 -16.13
N GLU A 117 0.40 -2.17 -15.51
CA GLU A 117 -1.05 -2.12 -15.41
C GLU A 117 -1.68 -1.94 -16.80
N MET A 118 -2.60 -2.85 -17.12
CA MET A 118 -3.46 -2.81 -18.29
C MET A 118 -4.75 -2.02 -18.02
N ALA A 119 -5.39 -2.29 -16.87
CA ALA A 119 -6.63 -1.65 -16.46
C ALA A 119 -6.81 -1.79 -14.94
N GLY A 120 -7.60 -0.92 -14.34
CA GLY A 120 -7.84 -0.97 -12.90
C GLY A 120 -8.94 -0.04 -12.42
N CYS A 121 -9.26 -0.14 -11.13
CA CYS A 121 -10.19 0.75 -10.46
C CYS A 121 -9.94 0.83 -8.97
N GLN A 122 -10.39 1.92 -8.36
CA GLN A 122 -10.47 2.03 -6.90
C GLN A 122 -11.71 1.27 -6.41
N ALA A 123 -11.52 0.36 -5.46
CA ALA A 123 -12.62 -0.39 -4.87
C ALA A 123 -12.30 -0.64 -3.39
N ASN A 124 -13.00 0.05 -2.49
CA ASN A 124 -12.82 -0.18 -1.07
C ASN A 124 -13.50 -1.50 -0.67
N PHE A 125 -12.81 -2.63 -0.81
CA PHE A 125 -13.32 -3.98 -0.53
C PHE A 125 -12.92 -4.55 0.85
N ARG A 126 -12.02 -3.86 1.57
CA ARG A 126 -11.54 -4.31 2.89
C ARG A 126 -12.55 -4.05 4.01
N ALA A 127 -12.54 -4.89 5.04
CA ALA A 127 -13.29 -4.76 6.28
C ALA A 127 -14.81 -4.58 6.07
N LYS A 128 -15.37 -5.29 5.08
CA LYS A 128 -16.81 -5.32 4.83
C LYS A 128 -17.52 -6.29 5.78
N LYS A 129 -18.76 -5.96 6.13
CA LYS A 129 -19.63 -6.82 6.96
C LYS A 129 -20.26 -7.98 6.17
N HIS A 130 -20.06 -7.99 4.86
CA HIS A 130 -20.50 -9.01 3.93
C HIS A 130 -19.32 -9.39 3.04
N PRO A 131 -19.30 -10.59 2.45
CA PRO A 131 -18.32 -10.93 1.42
C PRO A 131 -18.39 -9.93 0.25
N THR A 132 -17.23 -9.67 -0.36
CA THR A 132 -17.17 -8.97 -1.65
C THR A 132 -17.27 -10.00 -2.75
N ARG A 133 -18.06 -9.71 -3.79
CA ARG A 133 -18.20 -10.60 -4.95
C ARG A 133 -17.54 -9.96 -6.16
N ALA A 134 -16.71 -10.73 -6.85
CA ALA A 134 -16.11 -10.36 -8.12
C ALA A 134 -16.69 -11.24 -9.23
N ARG A 135 -16.91 -10.63 -10.39
CA ARG A 135 -17.27 -11.32 -11.63
C ARG A 135 -16.27 -10.94 -12.71
N LEU A 136 -15.35 -11.84 -13.00
CA LEU A 136 -14.41 -11.72 -14.10
C LEU A 136 -15.00 -12.42 -15.33
N SER A 137 -15.19 -11.70 -16.41
CA SER A 137 -15.77 -12.22 -17.64
C SER A 137 -14.80 -12.03 -18.79
N TYR A 138 -14.58 -13.08 -19.58
CA TYR A 138 -13.88 -12.99 -20.86
C TYR A 138 -14.80 -13.52 -21.95
N LEU A 139 -15.37 -12.59 -22.71
CA LEU A 139 -16.37 -12.86 -23.74
C LEU A 139 -15.96 -12.10 -24.99
N ASP A 140 -15.89 -12.80 -26.13
CA ASP A 140 -15.56 -12.19 -27.43
C ASP A 140 -14.35 -11.22 -27.36
N HIS A 141 -13.23 -11.74 -26.86
CA HIS A 141 -11.97 -10.99 -26.69
C HIS A 141 -12.05 -9.75 -25.78
N THR A 142 -13.10 -9.63 -24.96
CA THR A 142 -13.26 -8.54 -24.01
C THR A 142 -13.17 -9.07 -22.59
N LEU A 143 -12.17 -8.59 -21.84
CA LEU A 143 -11.99 -8.90 -20.42
C LEU A 143 -12.67 -7.82 -19.58
N SER A 144 -13.59 -8.21 -18.69
CA SER A 144 -14.28 -7.27 -17.80
C SER A 144 -14.28 -7.78 -16.37
N LEU A 145 -14.08 -6.88 -15.43
CA LEU A 145 -14.23 -7.14 -14.00
C LEU A 145 -15.35 -6.27 -13.45
N ASP A 146 -16.35 -6.91 -12.83
CA ASP A 146 -17.37 -6.24 -12.05
C ASP A 146 -17.33 -6.68 -10.57
N LEU A 147 -17.70 -5.79 -9.65
CA LEU A 147 -17.62 -6.02 -8.20
C LEU A 147 -18.92 -5.63 -7.49
N ASP A 148 -19.37 -6.45 -6.55
CA ASP A 148 -20.32 -6.05 -5.49
C ASP A 148 -19.58 -5.99 -4.15
N TYR A 149 -18.94 -4.84 -3.89
CA TYR A 149 -18.26 -4.55 -2.62
C TYR A 149 -19.09 -3.63 -1.70
N LEU A 150 -20.27 -3.20 -2.16
CA LEU A 150 -21.24 -2.41 -1.38
C LEU A 150 -22.33 -3.26 -0.73
N GLY A 151 -22.41 -4.55 -1.09
CA GLY A 151 -23.36 -5.51 -0.51
C GLY A 151 -24.80 -5.25 -0.95
N ARG A 152 -25.00 -4.69 -2.15
CA ARG A 152 -26.32 -4.27 -2.65
C ARG A 152 -26.94 -5.26 -3.62
N ASN A 153 -26.29 -6.40 -3.86
CA ASN A 153 -26.66 -7.31 -4.95
C ASN A 153 -26.61 -6.66 -6.33
N GLU A 154 -25.68 -5.71 -6.48
CA GLU A 154 -25.49 -4.95 -7.70
C GLU A 154 -24.00 -4.89 -8.02
N TYR A 155 -23.63 -5.35 -9.22
CA TYR A 155 -22.27 -5.34 -9.71
C TYR A 155 -21.93 -3.97 -10.31
N GLN A 156 -20.88 -3.34 -9.79
CA GLN A 156 -20.29 -2.14 -10.36
C GLN A 156 -19.11 -2.50 -11.24
N ARG A 157 -19.02 -1.87 -12.42
CA ARG A 157 -17.88 -2.08 -13.32
C ARG A 157 -16.60 -1.54 -12.71
N CYS A 158 -15.58 -2.38 -12.63
CA CYS A 158 -14.21 -1.95 -12.36
C CYS A 158 -13.56 -1.51 -13.67
N PHE A 159 -13.43 -2.43 -14.62
CA PHE A 159 -12.89 -2.17 -15.96
C PHE A 159 -13.53 -3.07 -17.01
N SER A 160 -13.36 -2.68 -18.29
CA SER A 160 -13.66 -3.50 -19.47
C SER A 160 -12.63 -3.19 -20.54
N GLU A 161 -11.75 -4.15 -20.80
CA GLU A 161 -10.67 -4.01 -21.78
C GLU A 161 -10.97 -4.90 -22.99
N PRO A 162 -11.20 -4.31 -24.18
CA PRO A 162 -11.42 -5.06 -25.40
C PRO A 162 -10.09 -5.52 -26.02
N GLN A 163 -10.17 -6.44 -26.99
CA GLN A 163 -9.03 -6.92 -27.77
C GLN A 163 -7.91 -7.53 -26.91
N VAL A 164 -8.30 -8.21 -25.82
CA VAL A 164 -7.39 -9.00 -24.99
C VAL A 164 -7.29 -10.40 -25.59
N GLN A 165 -6.09 -10.98 -25.58
CA GLN A 165 -5.83 -12.34 -26.02
C GLN A 165 -5.41 -13.18 -24.81
N ILE A 166 -6.28 -14.09 -24.39
CA ILE A 166 -6.01 -15.07 -23.32
C ILE A 166 -6.06 -16.48 -23.93
N PRO A 167 -4.94 -17.24 -23.87
CA PRO A 167 -4.90 -18.63 -24.32
C PRO A 167 -5.78 -19.55 -23.48
N THR A 168 -6.21 -20.66 -24.07
CA THR A 168 -6.92 -21.74 -23.38
C THR A 168 -5.95 -22.66 -22.63
N GLY A 169 -6.48 -23.43 -21.68
CA GLY A 169 -5.72 -24.41 -20.89
C GLY A 169 -4.97 -23.80 -19.70
N TYR A 170 -5.18 -22.51 -19.40
CA TYR A 170 -4.54 -21.85 -18.26
C TYR A 170 -5.23 -22.22 -16.95
N HIS A 171 -4.47 -22.17 -15.86
CA HIS A 171 -4.92 -22.55 -14.53
C HIS A 171 -5.44 -21.34 -13.76
N ILE A 172 -6.62 -21.50 -13.15
CA ILE A 172 -7.17 -20.53 -12.20
C ILE A 172 -6.42 -20.68 -10.87
N GLY A 173 -5.98 -19.57 -10.30
CA GLY A 173 -5.26 -19.55 -9.04
C GLY A 173 -5.57 -18.33 -8.19
N PHE A 174 -5.23 -18.42 -6.92
CA PHE A 174 -5.24 -17.34 -5.96
C PHE A 174 -3.98 -17.42 -5.11
N SER A 175 -3.38 -16.27 -4.80
CA SER A 175 -2.29 -16.21 -3.82
C SER A 175 -2.39 -14.94 -2.98
N ALA A 176 -1.82 -14.98 -1.78
CA ALA A 176 -1.69 -13.81 -0.93
C ALA A 176 -0.39 -13.90 -0.13
N VAL A 177 0.16 -12.74 0.22
CA VAL A 177 1.31 -12.61 1.12
C VAL A 177 1.02 -11.54 2.16
N THR A 178 1.74 -11.62 3.27
CA THR A 178 1.75 -10.59 4.33
C THR A 178 3.20 -10.31 4.67
N GLY A 179 3.57 -9.03 4.69
CA GLY A 179 4.90 -8.56 5.07
C GLY A 179 4.95 -8.17 6.55
N ALA A 180 5.46 -6.96 6.79
CA ALA A 180 5.36 -6.30 8.09
C ALA A 180 3.91 -5.90 8.40
N LEU A 181 3.14 -5.60 7.36
CA LEU A 181 1.70 -5.41 7.42
C LEU A 181 1.01 -6.73 7.06
N HIS A 182 -0.18 -6.91 7.61
CA HIS A 182 -0.90 -8.16 7.47
C HIS A 182 -2.41 -7.94 7.49
N ASP A 183 -3.10 -8.87 6.84
CA ASP A 183 -4.55 -9.04 6.82
C ASP A 183 -4.85 -10.53 6.66
N ASN A 184 -6.06 -10.94 7.05
CA ASN A 184 -6.64 -12.19 6.58
C ASN A 184 -7.09 -12.03 5.12
N HIS A 185 -6.77 -13.03 4.31
CA HIS A 185 -7.20 -13.12 2.92
C HIS A 185 -7.98 -14.41 2.72
N ASP A 186 -9.30 -14.30 2.64
CA ASP A 186 -10.22 -15.44 2.61
C ASP A 186 -10.93 -15.54 1.26
N ILE A 187 -10.90 -16.73 0.64
CA ILE A 187 -11.70 -17.09 -0.54
C ILE A 187 -12.85 -17.98 -0.08
N LEU A 188 -14.08 -17.56 -0.31
CA LEU A 188 -15.29 -18.25 0.16
C LEU A 188 -15.84 -19.19 -0.91
N SER A 189 -15.87 -18.76 -2.16
CA SER A 189 -16.33 -19.58 -3.28
C SER A 189 -15.71 -19.14 -4.61
N VAL A 190 -15.57 -20.08 -5.54
CA VAL A 190 -15.17 -19.82 -6.92
C VAL A 190 -16.09 -20.65 -7.83
N ILE A 191 -16.77 -19.99 -8.74
CA ILE A 191 -17.74 -20.58 -9.67
C ILE A 191 -17.33 -20.18 -11.09
N THR A 192 -16.99 -21.17 -11.91
CA THR A 192 -16.65 -20.96 -13.32
C THR A 192 -17.83 -21.40 -14.19
N LYS A 193 -18.31 -20.49 -15.03
CA LYS A 193 -19.37 -20.72 -16.02
C LYS A 193 -18.76 -20.67 -17.41
N ILE A 194 -18.94 -21.74 -18.18
CA ILE A 194 -18.52 -21.82 -19.57
C ILE A 194 -19.65 -21.27 -20.44
N ILE A 195 -19.34 -20.30 -21.31
CA ILE A 195 -20.34 -19.68 -22.19
C ILE A 195 -20.17 -20.26 -23.60
N SER A 196 -21.16 -21.04 -24.03
CA SER A 196 -21.22 -21.53 -25.40
C SER A 196 -21.70 -20.41 -26.32
N VAL A 197 -20.92 -20.11 -27.35
CA VAL A 197 -21.34 -19.23 -28.44
C VAL A 197 -22.07 -20.09 -29.48
N THR A 198 -23.15 -19.56 -30.06
CA THR A 198 -24.03 -20.27 -31.01
C THR A 198 -23.30 -20.85 -32.22
N ASN A 199 -22.10 -20.34 -32.51
CA ASN A 199 -21.12 -20.92 -33.45
C ASN A 199 -19.81 -21.22 -32.70
N PRO A 200 -19.62 -22.42 -32.14
CA PRO A 200 -18.35 -22.77 -31.52
C PRO A 200 -17.23 -22.78 -32.58
N PRO A 201 -16.01 -22.32 -32.26
CA PRO A 201 -14.84 -22.49 -33.12
C PRO A 201 -14.62 -23.97 -33.46
N ARG A 202 -14.02 -24.29 -34.61
CA ARG A 202 -13.65 -25.68 -34.93
C ARG A 202 -12.59 -26.16 -33.94
N GLN A 203 -12.49 -27.47 -33.71
CA GLN A 203 -11.50 -28.07 -32.79
C GLN A 203 -10.06 -27.61 -33.09
N ASP A 204 -9.73 -27.43 -34.37
CA ASP A 204 -8.43 -26.95 -34.83
C ASP A 204 -8.13 -25.51 -34.36
N ASP A 205 -9.16 -24.66 -34.26
CA ASP A 205 -9.05 -23.29 -33.74
C ASP A 205 -8.76 -23.28 -32.22
N ILE A 206 -9.15 -24.34 -31.49
CA ILE A 206 -8.86 -24.49 -30.05
C ILE A 206 -7.41 -24.92 -29.84
N ALA A 207 -6.89 -25.83 -30.68
CA ALA A 207 -5.50 -26.27 -30.62
C ALA A 207 -4.52 -25.10 -30.88
N ASP A 208 -4.83 -24.23 -31.85
CA ASP A 208 -4.04 -23.02 -32.09
C ASP A 208 -4.09 -22.03 -30.92
N ARG A 209 -5.22 -21.95 -30.20
CA ARG A 209 -5.40 -21.04 -29.06
C ARG A 209 -4.53 -21.37 -27.85
N HIS A 210 -4.07 -22.61 -27.68
CA HIS A 210 -3.10 -22.94 -26.64
C HIS A 210 -1.72 -22.29 -26.85
N ASN A 211 -1.38 -22.00 -28.11
CA ASN A 211 -0.06 -21.49 -28.50
C ASN A 211 -0.03 -19.98 -28.73
N VAL A 212 -1.17 -19.29 -28.63
CA VAL A 212 -1.25 -17.83 -28.69
C VAL A 212 -0.47 -17.24 -27.51
N LYS A 213 0.30 -16.16 -27.75
CA LYS A 213 0.92 -15.42 -26.65
C LYS A 213 -0.11 -14.51 -26.00
N PRO A 214 -0.17 -14.43 -24.66
CA PRO A 214 -1.06 -13.49 -24.00
C PRO A 214 -0.67 -12.06 -24.35
N ALA A 215 -1.64 -11.25 -24.78
CA ALA A 215 -1.39 -9.91 -25.29
C ALA A 215 -2.61 -8.98 -25.16
N THR A 216 -2.35 -7.68 -25.28
CA THR A 216 -3.35 -6.61 -25.36
C THR A 216 -3.11 -5.81 -26.62
N ALA A 217 -4.17 -5.37 -27.32
CA ALA A 217 -4.00 -4.59 -28.55
C ALA A 217 -3.36 -3.22 -28.32
N ARG A 218 -3.52 -2.65 -27.11
CA ARG A 218 -2.74 -1.50 -26.68
C ARG A 218 -1.37 -2.01 -26.25
N THR A 219 -0.34 -1.67 -27.03
CA THR A 219 1.04 -1.69 -26.54
C THR A 219 1.06 -0.82 -25.30
N ILE A 220 1.07 -1.42 -24.11
CA ILE A 220 1.50 -0.72 -22.90
C ILE A 220 2.99 -0.48 -23.17
N GLU A 221 3.29 0.66 -23.80
CA GLU A 221 4.66 1.18 -23.85
C GLU A 221 5.08 1.19 -22.39
N ASP A 222 6.04 0.32 -22.03
CA ASP A 222 6.48 0.20 -20.64
C ASP A 222 6.78 1.61 -20.18
N ARG A 223 5.93 2.14 -19.28
CA ARG A 223 6.07 3.52 -18.83
C ARG A 223 7.46 3.58 -18.25
N PRO A 224 8.36 4.44 -18.75
CA PRO A 224 9.75 4.39 -18.36
C PRO A 224 9.82 4.42 -16.84
N HIS A 225 10.65 3.55 -16.26
CA HIS A 225 11.02 3.64 -14.86
C HIS A 225 11.75 4.97 -14.67
N VAL A 226 11.00 6.04 -14.47
CA VAL A 226 11.55 7.27 -13.94
C VAL A 226 11.83 6.91 -12.49
N ALA A 227 13.10 6.58 -12.21
CA ALA A 227 13.57 6.48 -10.84
C ALA A 227 12.99 7.67 -10.09
N SER A 228 12.18 7.39 -9.06
CA SER A 228 11.65 8.45 -8.21
C SER A 228 12.84 9.31 -7.85
N LYS A 229 12.82 10.59 -8.25
CA LYS A 229 13.84 11.53 -7.79
C LYS A 229 13.86 11.35 -6.29
N PRO A 230 15.02 11.09 -5.65
CA PRO A 230 15.06 10.98 -4.21
C PRO A 230 14.34 12.22 -3.70
N VAL A 231 13.24 12.01 -2.99
CA VAL A 231 12.53 13.11 -2.35
C VAL A 231 13.58 13.73 -1.46
N GLN A 232 14.18 14.84 -1.91
CA GLN A 232 14.97 15.68 -1.04
C GLN A 232 13.95 16.15 -0.04
N SER A 233 13.89 15.44 1.09
CA SER A 233 13.03 15.77 2.21
C SER A 233 13.34 17.24 2.53
N THR A 234 12.46 18.13 2.09
CA THR A 234 12.56 19.54 2.44
C THR A 234 12.39 19.67 3.96
N THR A 235 11.81 18.63 4.58
CA THR A 235 11.78 18.33 6.01
C THR A 235 13.16 18.28 6.67
N SER A 236 14.22 17.75 6.05
CA SER A 236 15.54 17.72 6.71
C SER A 236 16.16 19.11 6.83
N LYS A 237 16.05 19.96 5.79
CA LYS A 237 16.55 21.35 5.85
C LYS A 237 15.73 22.23 6.80
N VAL A 238 14.41 22.07 6.83
CA VAL A 238 13.54 22.84 7.75
C VAL A 238 13.72 22.39 9.20
N MET A 239 13.94 21.10 9.46
CA MET A 239 14.20 20.59 10.81
C MET A 239 15.58 21.00 11.33
N TRP A 240 16.63 20.98 10.49
CA TRP A 240 17.97 21.42 10.89
C TRP A 240 18.06 22.93 11.14
N THR A 241 17.45 23.75 10.27
CA THR A 241 17.41 25.21 10.48
C THR A 241 16.58 25.61 11.70
N GLY A 242 15.48 24.90 12.00
CA GLY A 242 14.69 25.11 13.21
C GLY A 242 15.43 24.75 14.50
N PHE A 243 16.27 23.71 14.48
CA PHE A 243 17.06 23.29 15.64
C PHE A 243 18.16 24.28 15.99
N GLU A 244 18.85 24.83 14.98
CA GLU A 244 19.87 25.87 15.19
C GLU A 244 19.25 27.16 15.76
N VAL A 245 18.15 27.65 15.18
CA VAL A 245 17.46 28.84 15.70
C VAL A 245 16.94 28.61 17.13
N GLY A 246 16.40 27.42 17.43
CA GLY A 246 15.97 27.04 18.77
C GLY A 246 17.11 27.07 19.80
N LEU A 247 18.29 26.54 19.44
CA LEU A 247 19.50 26.59 20.27
C LEU A 247 19.95 28.02 20.55
N PHE A 248 19.99 28.89 19.54
CA PHE A 248 20.38 30.30 19.72
C PHE A 248 19.42 31.05 20.63
N VAL A 249 18.12 30.81 20.53
CA VAL A 249 17.11 31.43 21.42
C VAL A 249 17.27 30.94 22.86
N GLN A 250 17.52 29.64 23.08
CA GLN A 250 17.72 29.08 24.42
C GLN A 250 19.03 29.58 25.04
N ILE A 251 20.13 29.61 24.29
CA ILE A 251 21.41 30.16 24.76
C ILE A 251 21.25 31.65 25.10
N GLY A 252 20.56 32.43 24.27
CA GLY A 252 20.27 33.83 24.53
C GLY A 252 19.46 34.05 25.82
N ALA A 253 18.46 33.20 26.08
CA ALA A 253 17.67 33.25 27.32
C ALA A 253 18.52 32.92 28.56
N VAL A 254 19.42 31.94 28.49
CA VAL A 254 20.33 31.59 29.60
C VAL A 254 21.31 32.73 29.87
N ILE A 255 21.90 33.34 28.83
CA ILE A 255 22.81 34.49 28.98
C ILE A 255 22.07 35.67 29.63
N LYS A 256 20.86 35.99 29.16
CA LYS A 256 20.04 37.06 29.73
C LYS A 256 19.70 36.80 31.20
N TYR A 257 19.38 35.56 31.56
CA TYR A 257 19.10 35.16 32.93
C TYR A 257 20.34 35.28 33.84
N LEU A 258 21.51 34.84 33.36
CA LEU A 258 22.77 34.96 34.08
C LEU A 258 23.17 36.43 34.30
N MET A 259 23.06 37.27 33.27
CA MET A 259 23.30 38.71 33.39
C MET A 259 22.36 39.36 34.40
N TYR A 260 21.07 39.03 34.37
CA TYR A 260 20.10 39.52 35.35
C TYR A 260 20.49 39.14 36.78
N LYS A 261 20.90 37.88 37.01
CA LYS A 261 21.37 37.43 38.33
C LYS A 261 22.61 38.18 38.80
N ILE A 262 23.58 38.42 37.93
CA ILE A 262 24.79 39.19 38.28
C ILE A 262 24.42 40.61 38.69
N VAL A 263 23.59 41.30 37.90
CA VAL A 263 23.13 42.66 38.22
C VAL A 263 22.36 42.67 39.54
N PHE A 264 21.48 41.69 39.77
CA PHE A 264 20.72 41.58 41.01
C PHE A 264 21.63 41.41 42.24
N ILE A 265 22.67 40.57 42.14
CA ILE A 265 23.67 40.37 43.22
C ILE A 265 24.44 41.67 43.47
N LEU A 266 24.84 42.40 42.41
CA LEU A 266 25.54 43.67 42.56
C LEU A 266 24.68 44.75 43.23
N VAL A 267 23.39 44.83 42.88
CA VAL A 267 22.45 45.79 43.51
C VAL A 267 22.25 45.47 45.00
N ILE A 268 22.10 44.20 45.37
CA ILE A 268 22.03 43.80 46.77
C ILE A 268 23.35 44.12 47.48
N GLY A 269 24.48 43.78 46.87
CA GLY A 269 25.81 44.06 47.42
C GLY A 269 26.05 45.54 47.69
N LEU A 270 25.69 46.41 46.75
CA LEU A 270 25.78 47.87 46.91
C LEU A 270 24.83 48.39 48.00
N SER A 271 23.62 47.84 48.10
CA SER A 271 22.64 48.22 49.12
C SER A 271 23.12 47.85 50.54
N VAL A 272 23.68 46.64 50.70
CA VAL A 272 24.26 46.18 51.96
C VAL A 272 25.48 47.03 52.34
N LEU A 273 26.36 47.31 51.38
CA LEU A 273 27.54 48.15 51.62
C LEU A 273 27.14 49.58 52.01
N GLY A 274 26.16 50.16 51.32
CA GLY A 274 25.58 51.46 51.68
C GLY A 274 24.99 51.48 53.09
N GLY A 275 24.26 50.42 53.46
CA GLY A 275 23.73 50.24 54.82
C GLY A 275 24.82 50.14 55.88
N LEU A 276 25.90 49.40 55.62
CA LEU A 276 27.05 49.29 56.53
C LEU A 276 27.80 50.63 56.69
N ILE A 277 28.01 51.37 55.60
CA ILE A 277 28.63 52.71 55.65
C ILE A 277 27.75 53.68 56.44
N TYR A 278 26.43 53.67 56.20
CA TYR A 278 25.47 54.50 56.94
C TYR A 278 25.48 54.17 58.44
N TYR A 279 25.44 52.88 58.79
CA TYR A 279 25.51 52.41 60.17
C TYR A 279 26.83 52.81 60.85
N ALA A 280 27.97 52.65 60.17
CA ALA A 280 29.27 53.07 60.68
C ALA A 280 29.31 54.59 60.94
N ARG A 281 28.74 55.40 60.03
CA ARG A 281 28.67 56.86 60.17
C ARG A 281 27.77 57.27 61.34
N MET A 282 26.61 56.65 61.51
CA MET A 282 25.71 56.87 62.65
C MET A 282 26.40 56.56 63.98
N LYS A 283 27.08 55.40 64.07
CA LYS A 283 27.81 55.01 65.29
C LYS A 283 28.97 55.96 65.62
N ASN A 284 29.61 56.54 64.59
CA ASN A 284 30.66 57.54 64.80
C ASN A 284 30.11 58.89 65.26
N ASN A 285 28.97 59.33 64.71
CA ASN A 285 28.26 60.53 65.16
C ASN A 285 27.74 60.40 66.60
N GLU A 286 27.23 59.22 66.99
CA GLU A 286 26.78 58.96 68.36
C GLU A 286 27.95 59.02 69.37
N LYS A 287 29.15 58.56 68.97
CA LYS A 287 30.37 58.72 69.79
C LYS A 287 30.83 60.17 69.91
N MET A 288 30.60 61.01 68.90
CA MET A 288 30.92 62.44 68.94
C MET A 288 29.97 63.22 69.85
N MET A 289 28.67 62.88 69.85
CA MET A 289 27.66 63.51 70.72
C MET A 289 27.86 63.19 72.21
N LYS A 290 28.54 62.08 72.55
CA LYS A 290 28.88 61.69 73.93
C LYS A 290 30.21 62.29 74.44
N ARG A 291 30.87 63.17 73.67
CA ARG A 291 32.14 63.84 74.01
C ARG A 291 32.00 65.35 74.29
N PHE A 292 30.78 65.86 74.32
CA PHE A 292 30.43 67.16 74.92
C PHE A 292 29.72 66.92 76.24
#